data_AF-A0A427ARG2-F1
#
_entry.id   AF-A0A427ARG2-F1
#
_cell.length_a   1.000
_cell.length_b   1.000
_cell.length_c   1.000
_cell.angle_alpha   90.00
_cell.angle_beta   90.00
_cell.angle_gamma   90.00
#
_symmetry.space_group_name_H-M   'P 1'
#
loop_
_entity.id
_entity.type
_entity.pdbx_description
1 polymer ?
#
loop_
_entity_poly.entity_id
_entity_poly.type
_entity_poly.pdbx_seq_one_letter_code
_entity_poly.pdbx_strand_id
1 'polypeptide(L)'
;HKDQSVEAKWGKKAKKILYTPKMEPPICMGTLRSRRTLEIGGLAPTFLVRIASHLFVISLCTNLVNYMKDRLHQGNATAANNVTYWSGTCYVMPLLGAFIADAYAGRYWTIASFMIIYILVRNSHPYGLTLLTLTASVKALEPTCHGGVCDPTRAQTGVVFAALYLIALATGGIKPCVSSFGADQFDETEESEKKRKSSFFNWFYFSINIGSLVAASVLVWIQTNVGWGWGFGIPAVAMAVAVVSFFLGTPLYRHQKPGGSPLTRIAQVMVASVRKSGVKLPADKSMLYEITREESAIRGSRKMDHTDQLMK
;
A
#
# COMPACT_ATOMS: atom_id res chain seq x y z
N HIS A 1 50.22 3.23 24.11
CA HIS A 1 49.95 4.66 24.35
C HIS A 1 49.81 5.54 23.09
N LYS A 2 49.69 4.99 21.87
CA LYS A 2 49.51 5.79 20.62
C LYS A 2 48.18 5.56 19.86
N ASP A 3 47.39 4.52 20.17
CA ASP A 3 46.14 4.24 19.43
C ASP A 3 44.88 4.96 19.94
N GLN A 4 44.88 5.49 21.17
CA GLN A 4 43.70 6.20 21.69
C GLN A 4 43.51 7.61 21.10
N SER A 5 44.48 8.13 20.34
CA SER A 5 44.38 9.49 19.77
C SER A 5 43.62 9.55 18.44
N VAL A 6 43.45 8.41 17.74
CA VAL A 6 42.76 8.37 16.44
C VAL A 6 41.25 8.22 16.63
N GLU A 7 40.78 7.41 17.59
CA GLU A 7 39.35 7.28 17.90
C GLU A 7 38.73 8.57 18.46
N ALA A 8 39.50 9.37 19.20
CA ALA A 8 39.06 10.66 19.71
C ALA A 8 38.82 11.70 18.57
N LYS A 9 39.49 11.55 17.42
CA LYS A 9 39.35 12.44 16.25
C LYS A 9 38.11 12.10 15.41
N TRP A 10 37.69 10.84 15.34
CA TRP A 10 36.47 10.42 14.65
C TRP A 10 35.20 10.69 15.47
N GLY A 11 35.25 10.55 16.80
CA GLY A 11 34.13 10.86 17.69
C GLY A 11 33.72 12.35 17.72
N LYS A 12 34.67 13.28 17.51
CA LYS A 12 34.36 14.72 17.41
C LYS A 12 33.87 15.14 16.03
N LYS A 13 34.27 14.47 14.94
CA LYS A 13 33.81 14.79 13.58
C LYS A 13 32.38 14.29 13.33
N ALA A 14 31.96 13.18 13.97
CA ALA A 14 30.58 12.70 13.96
C ALA A 14 29.62 13.57 14.79
N LYS A 15 30.10 14.20 15.88
CA LYS A 15 29.29 15.12 16.70
C LYS A 15 28.99 16.48 16.05
N LYS A 16 29.75 16.90 15.03
CA LYS A 16 29.61 18.23 14.42
C LYS A 16 28.64 18.28 13.22
N ILE A 17 28.06 17.15 12.80
CA ILE A 17 27.13 17.08 11.65
C ILE A 17 25.65 17.04 12.10
N LEU A 18 25.37 16.97 13.40
CA LEU A 18 24.01 16.71 13.92
C LEU A 18 23.39 17.84 14.76
N TYR A 19 23.96 19.04 14.82
CA TYR A 19 23.40 20.13 15.63
C TYR A 19 23.53 21.51 14.96
N THR A 20 22.46 21.91 14.27
CA THR A 20 21.97 23.30 14.25
C THR A 20 20.44 23.25 14.12
N PRO A 21 19.68 23.41 15.21
CA PRO A 21 18.25 23.66 15.12
C PRO A 21 18.06 25.18 14.97
N LYS A 22 17.67 25.63 13.77
CA LYS A 22 16.92 26.89 13.68
C LYS A 22 15.47 26.51 13.98
N MET A 23 15.03 26.79 15.20
CA MET A 23 13.61 26.77 15.56
C MET A 23 12.91 27.86 14.75
N GLU A 24 12.33 27.50 13.62
CA GLU A 24 11.22 28.26 13.05
C GLU A 24 9.93 27.59 13.55
N PRO A 25 8.99 28.36 14.14
CA PRO A 25 7.73 27.81 14.63
C PRO A 25 6.96 27.18 13.48
N PRO A 26 6.14 26.14 13.72
CA PRO A 26 5.26 25.63 12.69
C PRO A 26 4.31 26.76 12.30
N ILE A 27 4.46 27.24 11.06
CA ILE A 27 3.50 28.14 10.43
C ILE A 27 2.22 27.33 10.23
N CYS A 28 1.39 27.27 11.27
CA CYS A 28 -0.03 27.00 11.14
C CYS A 28 -0.68 28.25 10.53
N MET A 29 -0.46 28.49 9.23
CA MET A 29 -1.36 29.34 8.46
C MET A 29 -2.58 28.50 8.10
N GLY A 30 -3.50 28.41 9.06
CA GLY A 30 -4.86 28.01 8.78
C GLY A 30 -5.61 29.19 8.17
N THR A 31 -6.00 29.06 6.90
CA THR A 31 -7.27 29.67 6.49
C THR A 31 -8.35 28.85 7.20
N LEU A 32 -9.11 29.48 8.10
CA LEU A 32 -10.21 28.89 8.87
C LEU A 32 -11.30 28.32 7.95
N ARG A 33 -11.07 27.13 7.39
CA ARG A 33 -12.11 26.31 6.76
C ARG A 33 -12.64 25.38 7.85
N SER A 34 -13.95 25.46 8.10
CA SER A 34 -14.65 24.74 9.19
C SER A 34 -14.11 23.31 9.40
N ARG A 35 -13.74 22.96 10.65
CA ARG A 35 -13.21 21.64 11.05
C ARG A 35 -14.06 20.48 10.49
N ARG A 36 -15.39 20.67 10.39
CA ARG A 36 -16.34 19.67 9.90
C ARG A 36 -16.21 19.40 8.39
N THR A 37 -15.81 20.39 7.59
CA THR A 37 -15.60 20.25 6.13
C THR A 37 -14.26 19.61 5.81
N LEU A 38 -13.26 19.84 6.67
CA LEU A 38 -11.92 19.24 6.56
C LEU A 38 -11.97 17.72 6.80
N GLU A 39 -12.76 17.28 7.77
CA GLU A 39 -12.85 15.88 8.20
C GLU A 39 -13.59 14.98 7.20
N ILE A 40 -14.71 15.46 6.64
CA ILE A 40 -15.48 14.69 5.66
C ILE A 40 -14.73 14.64 4.31
N GLY A 41 -14.11 15.75 3.91
CA GLY A 41 -13.41 15.85 2.63
C GLY A 41 -12.07 15.10 2.59
N GLY A 42 -11.37 14.99 3.73
CA GLY A 42 -10.13 14.22 3.85
C GLY A 42 -10.34 12.71 3.96
N LEU A 43 -11.40 12.25 4.63
CA LEU A 43 -11.61 10.83 4.89
C LEU A 43 -12.35 10.13 3.75
N ALA A 44 -13.35 10.77 3.12
CA ALA A 44 -14.16 10.13 2.09
C ALA A 44 -13.35 9.53 0.92
N PRO A 45 -12.30 10.18 0.40
CA PRO A 45 -11.48 9.58 -0.64
C PRO A 45 -10.76 8.30 -0.18
N THR A 46 -10.30 8.23 1.08
CA THR A 46 -9.64 7.02 1.61
C THR A 46 -10.60 5.83 1.69
N PHE A 47 -11.87 6.07 2.01
CA PHE A 47 -12.94 5.06 1.93
C PHE A 47 -13.17 4.62 0.50
N LEU A 48 -13.36 5.57 -0.43
CA LEU A 48 -13.62 5.26 -1.84
C LEU A 48 -12.51 4.42 -2.46
N VAL A 49 -11.25 4.80 -2.22
CA VAL A 49 -10.07 4.05 -2.69
C VAL A 49 -10.06 2.64 -2.10
N ARG A 50 -10.35 2.52 -0.80
CA ARG A 50 -10.36 1.20 -0.16
C ARG A 50 -11.46 0.32 -0.73
N ILE A 51 -12.69 0.81 -0.83
CA ILE A 51 -13.83 0.07 -1.37
C ILE A 51 -13.56 -0.35 -2.81
N ALA A 52 -13.12 0.57 -3.67
CA ALA A 52 -12.84 0.28 -5.07
C ALA A 52 -11.71 -0.75 -5.24
N SER A 53 -10.63 -0.63 -4.45
CA SER A 53 -9.52 -1.61 -4.49
C SER A 53 -9.98 -3.00 -4.06
N HIS A 54 -10.83 -3.08 -3.04
CA HIS A 54 -11.32 -4.35 -2.52
C HIS A 54 -12.34 -4.99 -3.47
N LEU A 55 -13.26 -4.20 -3.99
CA LEU A 55 -14.23 -4.58 -5.00
C LEU A 55 -13.52 -5.22 -6.20
N PHE A 56 -12.48 -4.57 -6.72
CA PHE A 56 -11.68 -5.07 -7.83
C PHE A 56 -10.97 -6.39 -7.50
N VAL A 57 -10.23 -6.44 -6.39
CA VAL A 57 -9.42 -7.62 -6.04
C VAL A 57 -10.30 -8.83 -5.76
N ILE A 58 -11.39 -8.68 -5.01
CA ILE A 58 -12.29 -9.79 -4.71
C ILE A 58 -12.94 -10.32 -5.98
N SER A 59 -13.47 -9.43 -6.84
CA SER A 59 -14.08 -9.81 -8.12
C SER A 59 -13.09 -10.50 -9.06
N LEU A 60 -11.82 -10.12 -9.03
CA LEU A 60 -10.77 -10.81 -9.78
C LEU A 60 -10.48 -12.17 -9.15
N CYS A 61 -10.20 -12.25 -7.85
CA CYS A 61 -9.88 -13.50 -7.15
C CYS A 61 -10.95 -14.59 -7.33
N THR A 62 -12.24 -14.25 -7.23
CA THR A 62 -13.33 -15.23 -7.26
C THR A 62 -13.55 -15.85 -8.64
N ASN A 63 -13.29 -15.12 -9.72
CA ASN A 63 -13.66 -15.56 -11.07
C ASN A 63 -12.48 -15.64 -12.06
N LEU A 64 -11.26 -15.34 -11.63
CA LEU A 64 -10.08 -15.39 -12.50
C LEU A 64 -9.75 -16.80 -13.01
N VAL A 65 -10.04 -17.86 -12.24
CA VAL A 65 -9.84 -19.24 -12.70
C VAL A 65 -10.73 -19.53 -13.92
N ASN A 66 -12.00 -19.12 -13.86
CA ASN A 66 -12.93 -19.26 -14.98
C ASN A 66 -12.48 -18.38 -16.15
N TYR A 67 -12.02 -17.15 -15.90
CA TYR A 67 -11.45 -16.32 -16.96
C TYR A 67 -10.28 -16.99 -17.68
N MET A 68 -9.35 -17.60 -16.95
CA MET A 68 -8.20 -18.31 -17.53
C MET A 68 -8.62 -19.56 -18.32
N LYS A 69 -9.70 -20.23 -17.91
CA LYS A 69 -10.25 -21.37 -18.63
C LYS A 69 -11.00 -20.95 -19.89
N ASP A 70 -11.88 -19.97 -19.77
CA ASP A 70 -12.84 -19.60 -20.81
C ASP A 70 -12.22 -18.68 -21.88
N ARG A 71 -11.24 -17.84 -21.49
CA ARG A 71 -10.60 -16.86 -22.39
C ARG A 71 -9.17 -17.20 -22.77
N LEU A 72 -8.43 -17.88 -21.88
CA LEU A 72 -7.05 -18.30 -22.16
C LEU A 72 -6.94 -19.81 -22.47
N HIS A 73 -8.07 -20.54 -22.49
CA HIS A 73 -8.13 -21.98 -22.79
C HIS A 73 -7.12 -22.82 -21.97
N GLN A 74 -6.82 -22.39 -20.75
CA GLN A 74 -5.92 -23.11 -19.86
C GLN A 74 -6.63 -24.31 -19.20
N GLY A 75 -5.88 -25.40 -19.00
CA GLY A 75 -6.36 -26.52 -18.19
C GLY A 75 -6.61 -26.12 -16.73
N ASN A 76 -7.59 -26.76 -16.08
CA ASN A 76 -8.01 -26.43 -14.71
C ASN A 76 -6.85 -26.32 -13.71
N ALA A 77 -5.91 -27.26 -13.74
CA ALA A 77 -4.76 -27.28 -12.83
C ALA A 77 -3.81 -26.10 -13.07
N THR A 78 -3.51 -25.79 -14.34
CA THR A 78 -2.65 -24.67 -14.72
C THR A 78 -3.28 -23.34 -14.35
N ALA A 79 -4.58 -23.16 -14.63
CA ALA A 79 -5.31 -21.96 -14.25
C ALA A 79 -5.30 -21.73 -12.72
N ALA A 80 -5.60 -22.77 -11.93
CA ALA A 80 -5.59 -22.69 -10.47
C ALA A 80 -4.20 -22.31 -9.91
N ASN A 81 -3.12 -22.88 -10.46
CA ASN A 81 -1.75 -22.55 -10.05
C ASN A 81 -1.41 -21.09 -10.37
N ASN A 82 -1.74 -20.62 -11.58
CA ASN A 82 -1.49 -19.23 -11.99
C ASN A 82 -2.24 -18.23 -11.11
N VAL A 83 -3.51 -18.50 -10.78
CA VAL A 83 -4.28 -17.67 -9.84
C VAL A 83 -3.67 -17.67 -8.45
N THR A 84 -3.19 -18.82 -7.98
CA THR A 84 -2.54 -18.93 -6.66
C THR A 84 -1.24 -18.12 -6.62
N TYR A 85 -0.41 -18.18 -7.66
CA TYR A 85 0.82 -17.37 -7.76
C TYR A 85 0.53 -15.87 -7.80
N TRP A 86 -0.48 -15.46 -8.58
CA TRP A 86 -0.92 -14.08 -8.62
C TRP A 86 -1.45 -13.61 -7.26
N SER A 87 -2.29 -14.41 -6.60
CA SER A 87 -2.81 -14.11 -5.26
C SER A 87 -1.69 -14.00 -4.22
N GLY A 88 -0.72 -14.91 -4.23
CA GLY A 88 0.47 -14.83 -3.37
C GLY A 88 1.26 -13.53 -3.61
N THR A 89 1.41 -13.13 -4.86
CA THR A 89 2.06 -11.85 -5.22
C THR A 89 1.31 -10.66 -4.62
N CYS A 90 -0.03 -10.65 -4.66
CA CYS A 90 -0.86 -9.61 -4.04
C CYS A 90 -0.68 -9.51 -2.51
N TYR A 91 -0.21 -10.55 -1.83
CA TYR A 91 0.12 -10.52 -0.41
C TYR A 91 1.56 -10.09 -0.11
N VAL A 92 2.49 -10.34 -1.03
CA VAL A 92 3.89 -9.92 -0.90
C VAL A 92 4.08 -8.44 -1.26
N MET A 93 3.41 -7.95 -2.31
CA MET A 93 3.55 -6.56 -2.77
C MET A 93 3.24 -5.49 -1.72
N PRO A 94 2.29 -5.67 -0.79
CA PRO A 94 2.11 -4.77 0.36
C PRO A 94 3.36 -4.55 1.20
N LEU A 95 4.22 -5.56 1.38
CA LEU A 95 5.46 -5.41 2.14
C LEU A 95 6.41 -4.43 1.43
N LEU A 96 6.51 -4.55 0.11
CA LEU A 96 7.30 -3.64 -0.72
C LEU A 96 6.71 -2.22 -0.71
N GLY A 97 5.39 -2.10 -0.87
CA GLY A 97 4.67 -0.82 -0.83
C GLY A 97 4.85 -0.08 0.49
N ALA A 98 4.68 -0.79 1.61
CA ALA A 98 4.89 -0.25 2.94
C ALA A 98 6.34 0.19 3.16
N PHE A 99 7.32 -0.62 2.71
CA PHE A 99 8.73 -0.26 2.79
C PHE A 99 9.03 1.05 2.05
N ILE A 100 8.52 1.21 0.82
CA ILE A 100 8.71 2.45 0.03
C ILE A 100 8.07 3.66 0.72
N ALA A 101 6.85 3.50 1.25
CA ALA A 101 6.15 4.56 1.99
C ALA A 101 6.88 4.99 3.26
N ASP A 102 7.37 4.05 4.05
CA ASP A 102 7.96 4.37 5.34
C ASP A 102 9.43 4.81 5.21
N ALA A 103 10.17 4.33 4.21
CA ALA A 103 11.60 4.62 4.05
C ALA A 103 11.90 5.86 3.20
N TYR A 104 11.14 6.13 2.13
CA TYR A 104 11.53 7.12 1.12
C TYR A 104 10.47 8.17 0.83
N ALA A 105 9.30 7.76 0.31
CA ALA A 105 8.37 8.70 -0.33
C ALA A 105 7.34 9.31 0.63
N GLY A 106 7.05 8.64 1.75
CA GLY A 106 5.90 8.97 2.58
C GLY A 106 4.60 8.38 2.05
N ARG A 107 3.61 8.22 2.94
CA ARG A 107 2.37 7.48 2.65
C ARG A 107 1.56 8.09 1.51
N TYR A 108 1.42 9.42 1.48
CA TYR A 108 0.68 10.13 0.42
C TYR A 108 1.31 9.91 -0.96
N TRP A 109 2.61 10.19 -1.11
CA TRP A 109 3.31 10.07 -2.41
C TRP A 109 3.37 8.63 -2.89
N THR A 110 3.50 7.65 -1.99
CA THR A 110 3.42 6.24 -2.35
C THR A 110 2.04 5.91 -2.92
N ILE A 111 0.96 6.27 -2.23
CA ILE A 111 -0.41 6.04 -2.72
C ILE A 111 -0.61 6.71 -4.08
N ALA A 112 -0.24 7.99 -4.20
CA ALA A 112 -0.36 8.77 -5.44
C ALA A 112 0.42 8.13 -6.60
N SER A 113 1.66 7.68 -6.36
CA SER A 113 2.48 7.04 -7.39
C SER A 113 1.88 5.72 -7.87
N PHE A 114 1.44 4.86 -6.95
CA PHE A 114 0.79 3.59 -7.33
C PHE A 114 -0.57 3.79 -8.01
N MET A 115 -1.31 4.85 -7.65
CA MET A 115 -2.52 5.25 -8.36
C MET A 115 -2.23 5.79 -9.77
N ILE A 116 -1.16 6.56 -9.95
CA ILE A 116 -0.71 7.01 -11.26
C ILE A 116 -0.31 5.82 -12.11
N ILE A 117 0.44 4.85 -11.55
CA ILE A 117 0.75 3.59 -12.25
C ILE A 117 -0.55 2.91 -12.69
N TYR A 118 -1.55 2.78 -11.80
CA TYR A 118 -2.86 2.22 -12.16
C TYR A 118 -3.54 2.99 -13.32
N ILE A 119 -3.50 4.32 -13.30
CA ILE A 119 -4.06 5.17 -14.38
C ILE A 119 -3.26 5.07 -15.67
N LEU A 120 -1.94 5.08 -15.63
CA LEU A 120 -1.09 4.96 -16.81
C LEU A 120 -1.32 3.63 -17.51
N VAL A 121 -1.49 2.57 -16.73
CA VAL A 121 -1.84 1.23 -17.22
C VAL A 121 -3.20 1.22 -17.91
N ARG A 122 -4.13 2.06 -17.46
CA ARG A 122 -5.42 2.27 -18.12
C ARG A 122 -5.33 3.16 -19.37
N ASN A 123 -4.44 4.16 -19.41
CA ASN A 123 -4.36 5.18 -20.47
C ASN A 123 -3.24 4.96 -21.50
N SER A 124 -2.42 3.91 -21.37
CA SER A 124 -1.33 3.60 -22.33
C SER A 124 -1.83 3.07 -23.69
N HIS A 125 -3.13 3.19 -23.99
CA HIS A 125 -3.71 2.93 -25.30
C HIS A 125 -4.84 3.94 -25.59
N PRO A 126 -5.07 4.33 -26.86
CA PRO A 126 -6.07 5.34 -27.24
C PRO A 126 -7.54 4.97 -26.95
N TYR A 127 -7.80 3.74 -26.48
CA TYR A 127 -9.11 3.27 -26.01
C TYR A 127 -8.99 2.84 -24.55
N GLY A 128 -9.13 3.78 -23.61
CA GLY A 128 -8.85 3.64 -22.18
C GLY A 128 -9.81 2.73 -21.39
N LEU A 129 -9.88 1.45 -21.77
CA LEU A 129 -10.42 0.35 -21.00
C LEU A 129 -9.22 -0.42 -20.42
N THR A 130 -9.25 -0.86 -19.17
CA THR A 130 -8.08 -1.50 -18.53
C THR A 130 -7.49 -2.60 -19.41
N LEU A 131 -6.18 -2.88 -19.36
CA LEU A 131 -5.58 -3.96 -20.16
C LEU A 131 -6.35 -5.30 -20.05
N LEU A 132 -6.97 -5.61 -18.90
CA LEU A 132 -7.86 -6.77 -18.71
C LEU A 132 -9.24 -6.61 -19.35
N THR A 133 -9.80 -5.40 -19.35
CA THR A 133 -11.06 -5.13 -20.07
C THR A 133 -10.81 -5.09 -21.58
N LEU A 134 -9.64 -4.63 -22.02
CA LEU A 134 -9.24 -4.59 -23.43
C LEU A 134 -9.07 -6.00 -24.00
N THR A 135 -8.41 -6.90 -23.27
CA THR A 135 -8.34 -8.33 -23.65
C THR A 135 -9.71 -9.00 -23.68
N ALA A 136 -10.67 -8.50 -22.89
CA ALA A 136 -12.04 -9.04 -22.86
C ALA A 136 -13.00 -8.41 -23.89
N SER A 137 -12.73 -7.18 -24.37
CA SER A 137 -13.69 -6.36 -25.15
C SER A 137 -13.25 -6.09 -26.59
N VAL A 138 -11.95 -6.16 -26.88
CA VAL A 138 -11.44 -5.96 -28.24
C VAL A 138 -11.42 -7.31 -28.94
N LYS A 139 -12.28 -7.47 -29.97
CA LYS A 139 -12.35 -8.66 -30.84
C LYS A 139 -10.99 -9.04 -31.47
N ALA A 140 -10.05 -8.10 -31.59
CA ALA A 140 -8.69 -8.35 -32.09
C ALA A 140 -7.74 -9.01 -31.07
N LEU A 141 -8.08 -9.01 -29.77
CA LEU A 141 -7.37 -9.77 -28.72
C LEU A 141 -8.14 -11.03 -28.28
N GLU A 142 -9.27 -11.30 -28.89
CA GLU A 142 -9.98 -12.57 -28.75
C GLU A 142 -9.18 -13.65 -29.52
N PRO A 143 -8.96 -14.85 -28.95
CA PRO A 143 -8.22 -15.90 -29.62
C PRO A 143 -8.87 -16.21 -30.97
N THR A 144 -8.11 -16.13 -32.06
CA THR A 144 -8.60 -16.45 -33.40
C THR A 144 -8.94 -17.93 -33.47
N CYS A 145 -10.23 -18.23 -33.60
CA CYS A 145 -10.71 -19.60 -33.66
C CYS A 145 -10.54 -20.15 -35.09
N HIS A 146 -9.80 -21.24 -35.25
CA HIS A 146 -9.78 -22.03 -36.48
C HIS A 146 -10.43 -23.39 -36.18
N GLY A 147 -11.57 -23.66 -36.83
CA GLY A 147 -12.22 -24.98 -36.74
C GLY A 147 -12.78 -25.36 -35.35
N GLY A 148 -13.17 -24.38 -34.53
CA GLY A 148 -13.73 -24.63 -33.19
C GLY A 148 -12.71 -24.75 -32.06
N VAL A 149 -11.42 -24.66 -32.36
CA VAL A 149 -10.33 -24.52 -31.38
C VAL A 149 -9.82 -23.09 -31.43
N CYS A 150 -9.89 -22.39 -30.31
CA CYS A 150 -9.43 -21.02 -30.15
C CYS A 150 -8.17 -21.04 -29.28
N ASP A 151 -6.99 -20.92 -29.89
CA ASP A 151 -5.74 -20.85 -29.13
C ASP A 151 -5.33 -19.38 -28.97
N PRO A 152 -5.12 -18.90 -27.73
CA PRO A 152 -4.61 -17.55 -27.52
C PRO A 152 -3.17 -17.44 -27.99
N THR A 153 -2.85 -16.34 -28.67
CA THR A 153 -1.47 -16.07 -29.10
C THR A 153 -0.60 -15.84 -27.85
N ARG A 154 0.65 -16.32 -27.85
CA ARG A 154 1.60 -16.09 -26.74
C ARG A 154 1.69 -14.63 -26.30
N ALA A 155 1.57 -13.70 -27.25
CA ALA A 155 1.52 -12.27 -27.00
C ALA A 155 0.28 -11.84 -26.18
N GLN A 156 -0.91 -12.36 -26.50
CA GLN A 156 -2.15 -12.07 -25.77
C GLN A 156 -2.06 -12.57 -24.32
N THR A 157 -1.57 -13.81 -24.12
CA THR A 157 -1.32 -14.36 -22.79
C THR A 157 -0.31 -13.52 -22.00
N GLY A 158 0.79 -13.10 -22.64
CA GLY A 158 1.80 -12.24 -22.02
C GLY A 158 1.23 -10.89 -21.56
N VAL A 159 0.36 -10.28 -22.36
CA VAL A 159 -0.32 -9.02 -22.02
C VAL A 159 -1.25 -9.20 -20.82
N VAL A 160 -2.02 -10.29 -20.76
CA VAL A 160 -2.90 -10.59 -19.61
C VAL A 160 -2.08 -10.74 -18.32
N PHE A 161 -0.99 -11.52 -18.34
CA PHE A 161 -0.15 -11.69 -17.16
C PHE A 161 0.54 -10.40 -16.74
N ALA A 162 1.07 -9.62 -17.70
CA ALA A 162 1.65 -8.32 -17.41
C ALA A 162 0.63 -7.41 -16.71
N ALA A 163 -0.62 -7.37 -17.18
CA ALA A 163 -1.69 -6.60 -16.57
C ALA A 163 -2.02 -7.10 -15.15
N LEU A 164 -2.16 -8.42 -14.95
CA LEU A 164 -2.44 -9.03 -13.65
C LEU A 164 -1.37 -8.69 -12.61
N TYR A 165 -0.09 -8.84 -12.95
CA TYR A 165 1.02 -8.55 -12.03
C TYR A 165 1.18 -7.06 -11.77
N LEU A 166 0.90 -6.22 -12.74
CA LEU A 166 0.95 -4.77 -12.56
C LEU A 166 -0.18 -4.26 -11.66
N ILE A 167 -1.36 -4.89 -11.74
CA ILE A 167 -2.45 -4.64 -10.79
C ILE A 167 -2.09 -5.16 -9.39
N ALA A 168 -1.44 -6.32 -9.28
CA ALA A 168 -0.93 -6.81 -8.00
C ALA A 168 0.05 -5.82 -7.36
N LEU A 169 0.94 -5.22 -8.17
CA LEU A 169 1.86 -4.17 -7.73
C LEU A 169 1.11 -2.92 -7.27
N ALA A 170 0.17 -2.40 -8.07
CA ALA A 170 -0.60 -1.20 -7.73
C ALA A 170 -1.45 -1.39 -6.46
N THR A 171 -2.18 -2.50 -6.36
CA THR A 171 -3.02 -2.80 -5.20
C THR A 171 -2.18 -3.07 -3.95
N GLY A 172 -1.01 -3.72 -4.11
CA GLY A 172 -0.05 -3.92 -3.04
C GLY A 172 0.48 -2.61 -2.47
N GLY A 173 0.82 -1.64 -3.31
CA GLY A 173 1.27 -0.32 -2.86
C GLY A 173 0.21 0.51 -2.14
N ILE A 174 -1.05 0.41 -2.58
CA ILE A 174 -2.17 1.20 -2.04
C ILE A 174 -2.66 0.62 -0.70
N LYS A 175 -2.78 -0.71 -0.59
CA LYS A 175 -3.46 -1.39 0.53
C LYS A 175 -2.93 -1.05 1.94
N PRO A 176 -1.63 -1.14 2.24
CA PRO A 176 -1.12 -0.85 3.58
C PRO A 176 -1.07 0.66 3.85
N CYS A 177 -0.88 1.47 2.81
CA CYS A 177 -0.70 2.91 2.94
C CYS A 177 -2.03 3.62 3.20
N VAL A 178 -3.14 3.22 2.56
CA VAL A 178 -4.44 3.91 2.68
C VAL A 178 -5.01 3.84 4.08
N SER A 179 -4.94 2.68 4.75
CA SER A 179 -5.42 2.54 6.13
C SER A 179 -4.62 3.39 7.10
N SER A 180 -3.29 3.39 6.96
CA SER A 180 -2.41 4.19 7.81
C SER A 180 -2.55 5.68 7.51
N PHE A 181 -2.73 6.05 6.24
CA PHE A 181 -2.98 7.44 5.83
C PHE A 181 -4.31 7.98 6.34
N GLY A 182 -5.37 7.17 6.34
CA GLY A 182 -6.65 7.54 6.94
C GLY A 182 -6.55 7.72 8.46
N ALA A 183 -5.77 6.86 9.13
CA ALA A 183 -5.47 6.99 10.55
C ALA A 183 -4.68 8.25 10.89
N ASP A 184 -3.79 8.69 9.99
CA ASP A 184 -2.95 9.89 10.15
C ASP A 184 -3.74 11.21 10.10
N GLN A 185 -5.01 11.16 9.70
CA GLN A 185 -5.89 12.34 9.68
C GLN A 185 -6.38 12.73 11.07
N PHE A 186 -6.26 11.84 12.06
CA PHE A 186 -6.67 12.09 13.44
C PHE A 186 -5.45 12.33 14.32
N ASP A 187 -5.53 13.32 15.21
CA ASP A 187 -4.55 13.53 16.27
C ASP A 187 -4.78 12.55 17.42
N GLU A 188 -3.71 11.95 17.91
CA GLU A 188 -3.76 11.01 19.04
C GLU A 188 -3.63 11.71 20.40
N THR A 189 -3.24 12.99 20.43
CA THR A 189 -3.14 13.75 21.69
C THR A 189 -4.49 14.23 22.21
N GLU A 190 -5.51 14.28 21.35
CA GLU A 190 -6.86 14.71 21.71
C GLU A 190 -7.80 13.51 21.87
N GLU A 191 -8.36 13.32 23.08
CA GLU A 191 -9.23 12.18 23.39
C GLU A 191 -10.50 12.13 22.50
N SER A 192 -10.97 13.31 22.06
CA SER A 192 -12.12 13.43 21.16
C SER A 192 -11.81 12.84 19.77
N GLU A 193 -10.64 13.15 19.21
CA GLU A 193 -10.19 12.67 17.90
C GLU A 193 -9.81 11.18 17.95
N LYS A 194 -9.26 10.70 19.06
CA LYS A 194 -8.98 9.28 19.29
C LYS A 194 -10.25 8.41 19.25
N LYS A 195 -11.34 8.84 19.89
CA LYS A 195 -12.64 8.15 19.80
C LYS A 195 -13.17 8.11 18.37
N ARG A 196 -12.98 9.20 17.62
CA ARG A 196 -13.40 9.30 16.22
C ARG A 196 -12.56 8.45 15.28
N LYS A 197 -11.27 8.30 15.55
CA LYS A 197 -10.39 7.36 14.85
C LYS A 197 -10.88 5.90 15.01
N SER A 198 -11.31 5.52 16.21
CA SER A 198 -11.91 4.19 16.44
C SER A 198 -13.20 4.01 15.63
N SER A 199 -14.10 5.01 15.65
CA SER A 199 -15.32 4.99 14.83
C SER A 199 -15.02 4.94 13.34
N PHE A 200 -14.00 5.67 12.87
CA PHE A 200 -13.51 5.62 11.49
C PHE A 200 -13.14 4.20 11.10
N PHE A 201 -12.35 3.49 11.91
CA PHE A 201 -11.98 2.10 11.62
C PHE A 201 -13.19 1.17 11.59
N ASN A 202 -14.15 1.34 12.50
CA ASN A 202 -15.39 0.55 12.49
C ASN A 202 -16.15 0.73 11.16
N TRP A 203 -16.37 1.98 10.73
CA TRP A 203 -17.00 2.26 9.44
C TRP A 203 -16.16 1.78 8.26
N PHE A 204 -14.83 1.91 8.34
CA PHE A 204 -13.90 1.46 7.31
C PHE A 204 -14.02 -0.05 7.11
N TYR A 205 -13.97 -0.84 8.18
CA TYR A 205 -14.17 -2.28 8.13
C TYR A 205 -15.58 -2.67 7.64
N PHE A 206 -16.62 -1.97 8.11
CA PHE A 206 -17.97 -2.21 7.62
C PHE A 206 -18.09 -2.01 6.10
N SER A 207 -17.54 -0.91 5.58
CA SER A 207 -17.55 -0.61 4.14
C SER A 207 -16.78 -1.63 3.30
N ILE A 208 -15.68 -2.17 3.83
CA ILE A 208 -14.90 -3.23 3.18
C ILE A 208 -15.72 -4.49 3.05
N ASN A 209 -16.40 -4.91 4.12
CA ASN A 209 -17.21 -6.13 4.11
C ASN A 209 -18.40 -6.02 3.15
N ILE A 210 -19.08 -4.86 3.11
CA ILE A 210 -20.13 -4.59 2.11
C ILE A 210 -19.54 -4.66 0.70
N GLY A 211 -18.40 -4.02 0.46
CA GLY A 211 -17.71 -4.07 -0.83
C GLY A 211 -17.39 -5.50 -1.27
N SER A 212 -16.91 -6.35 -0.34
CA SER A 212 -16.68 -7.78 -0.60
C SER A 212 -17.96 -8.53 -0.93
N LEU A 213 -19.05 -8.27 -0.22
CA LEU A 213 -20.34 -8.92 -0.48
C LEU A 213 -20.85 -8.58 -1.88
N VAL A 214 -20.81 -7.30 -2.26
CA VAL A 214 -21.21 -6.83 -3.59
C VAL A 214 -20.29 -7.40 -4.67
N ALA A 215 -18.98 -7.48 -4.42
CA ALA A 215 -18.01 -8.05 -5.34
C ALA A 215 -18.27 -9.54 -5.60
N ALA A 216 -18.47 -10.32 -4.55
CA ALA A 216 -18.64 -11.76 -4.64
C ALA A 216 -20.02 -12.18 -5.19
N SER A 217 -21.03 -11.31 -5.09
CA SER A 217 -22.39 -11.57 -5.61
C SER A 217 -22.62 -10.89 -6.95
N VAL A 218 -22.88 -9.58 -6.94
CA VAL A 218 -23.31 -8.79 -8.10
C VAL A 218 -22.26 -8.78 -9.20
N LEU A 219 -20.99 -8.52 -8.88
CA LEU A 219 -19.96 -8.45 -9.92
C LEU A 219 -19.65 -9.82 -10.53
N VAL A 220 -19.61 -10.88 -9.73
CA VAL A 220 -19.45 -12.25 -10.26
C VAL A 220 -20.62 -12.60 -11.18
N TRP A 221 -21.85 -12.24 -10.80
CA TRP A 221 -23.03 -12.44 -11.67
C TRP A 221 -22.91 -11.67 -12.99
N ILE A 222 -22.46 -10.41 -12.96
CA ILE A 222 -22.22 -9.60 -14.17
C ILE A 222 -21.15 -10.25 -15.05
N GLN A 223 -20.04 -10.71 -14.46
CA GLN A 223 -18.95 -11.35 -15.21
C GLN A 223 -19.42 -12.62 -15.94
N THR A 224 -20.27 -13.43 -15.32
CA THR A 224 -20.71 -14.71 -15.87
C THR A 224 -21.93 -14.60 -16.80
N ASN A 225 -22.85 -13.65 -16.57
CA ASN A 225 -24.10 -13.55 -17.34
C ASN A 225 -24.12 -12.41 -18.36
N VAL A 226 -23.45 -11.30 -18.08
CA VAL A 226 -23.43 -10.11 -18.96
C VAL A 226 -22.15 -10.07 -19.79
N GLY A 227 -21.03 -10.45 -19.16
CA GLY A 227 -19.75 -10.64 -19.81
C GLY A 227 -18.58 -9.97 -19.10
N TRP A 228 -17.38 -10.45 -19.44
CA TRP A 228 -16.11 -10.05 -18.84
C TRP A 228 -15.78 -8.56 -18.99
N GLY A 229 -16.19 -7.92 -20.10
CA GLY A 229 -15.98 -6.49 -20.33
C GLY A 229 -16.65 -5.61 -19.26
N TRP A 230 -17.93 -5.84 -18.98
CA TRP A 230 -18.65 -5.12 -17.92
C TRP A 230 -18.15 -5.52 -16.53
N GLY A 231 -17.84 -6.79 -16.34
CA GLY A 231 -17.33 -7.32 -15.08
C GLY A 231 -16.01 -6.69 -14.62
N PHE A 232 -15.08 -6.40 -15.53
CA PHE A 232 -13.84 -5.67 -15.21
C PHE A 232 -13.97 -4.16 -15.36
N GLY A 233 -14.88 -3.68 -16.22
CA GLY A 233 -15.11 -2.26 -16.46
C GLY A 233 -15.68 -1.52 -15.25
N ILE A 234 -16.67 -2.09 -14.56
CA ILE A 234 -17.33 -1.44 -13.40
C ILE A 234 -16.31 -1.17 -12.27
N PRO A 235 -15.53 -2.15 -11.78
CA PRO A 235 -14.49 -1.89 -10.79
C PRO A 235 -13.41 -0.91 -11.26
N ALA A 236 -13.08 -0.91 -12.55
CA ALA A 236 -12.10 0.00 -13.11
C ALA A 236 -12.57 1.46 -13.09
N VAL A 237 -13.84 1.70 -13.43
CA VAL A 237 -14.45 3.04 -13.35
C VAL A 237 -14.55 3.48 -11.88
N ALA A 238 -14.97 2.58 -10.98
CA ALA A 238 -15.00 2.86 -9.54
C ALA A 238 -13.61 3.26 -9.01
N MET A 239 -12.56 2.55 -9.43
CA MET A 239 -11.19 2.90 -9.07
C MET A 239 -10.77 4.25 -9.67
N ALA A 240 -11.12 4.54 -10.92
CA ALA A 240 -10.82 5.84 -11.53
C ALA A 240 -11.46 7.01 -10.78
N VAL A 241 -12.73 6.87 -10.38
CA VAL A 241 -13.43 7.86 -9.54
C VAL A 241 -12.74 8.01 -8.19
N ALA A 242 -12.29 6.91 -7.59
CA ALA A 242 -11.55 6.94 -6.33
C ALA A 242 -10.19 7.64 -6.45
N VAL A 243 -9.48 7.48 -7.57
CA VAL A 243 -8.22 8.20 -7.81
C VAL A 243 -8.47 9.69 -7.98
N VAL A 244 -9.48 10.08 -8.77
CA VAL A 244 -9.82 11.50 -8.95
C VAL A 244 -10.21 12.13 -7.61
N SER A 245 -11.04 11.46 -6.81
CA SER A 245 -11.43 11.98 -5.50
C SER A 245 -10.24 12.08 -4.53
N PHE A 246 -9.26 11.15 -4.61
CA PHE A 246 -8.04 11.22 -3.82
C PHE A 246 -7.20 12.45 -4.16
N PHE A 247 -6.99 12.74 -5.45
CA PHE A 247 -6.23 13.92 -5.86
C PHE A 247 -6.97 15.22 -5.54
N LEU A 248 -8.30 15.27 -5.70
CA LEU A 248 -9.11 16.44 -5.31
C LEU A 248 -9.10 16.68 -3.80
N GLY A 249 -8.92 15.62 -2.99
CA GLY A 249 -8.79 15.69 -1.54
C GLY A 249 -7.43 16.19 -1.03
N THR A 250 -6.40 16.25 -1.89
CA THR A 250 -5.02 16.64 -1.53
C THR A 250 -4.90 17.87 -0.61
N PRO A 251 -5.55 19.02 -0.88
CA PRO A 251 -5.41 20.21 -0.03
C PRO A 251 -6.05 20.05 1.37
N LEU A 252 -6.85 19.00 1.58
CA LEU A 252 -7.55 18.74 2.85
C LEU A 252 -6.78 17.76 3.75
N TYR A 253 -5.72 17.13 3.24
CA TYR A 253 -5.01 16.07 3.97
C TYR A 253 -3.95 16.60 4.95
N ARG A 254 -3.89 15.98 6.13
CA ARG A 254 -2.76 16.13 7.06
C ARG A 254 -1.63 15.20 6.62
N HIS A 255 -0.49 15.79 6.25
CA HIS A 255 0.67 15.05 5.75
C HIS A 255 1.66 14.76 6.90
N GLN A 256 1.84 13.48 7.21
CA GLN A 256 2.84 13.03 8.19
C GLN A 256 4.21 12.81 7.53
N LYS A 257 5.28 13.15 8.25
CA LYS A 257 6.66 12.90 7.78
C LYS A 257 6.99 11.41 7.89
N PRO A 258 7.79 10.83 6.96
CA PRO A 258 8.19 9.42 7.03
C PRO A 258 9.03 9.15 8.28
N GLY A 259 8.64 8.14 9.08
CA GLY A 259 9.34 7.74 10.31
C GLY A 259 10.52 6.79 10.09
N GLY A 260 10.74 6.29 8.88
CA GLY A 260 11.71 5.24 8.57
C GLY A 260 11.15 3.83 8.78
N SER A 261 11.53 2.90 7.90
CA SER A 261 10.95 1.55 7.88
C SER A 261 11.49 0.65 9.02
N PRO A 262 10.63 -0.03 9.79
CA PRO A 262 11.04 -1.03 10.78
C PRO A 262 11.90 -2.15 10.17
N LEU A 263 11.66 -2.52 8.91
CA LEU A 263 12.44 -3.55 8.21
C LEU A 263 13.92 -3.17 8.06
N THR A 264 14.22 -1.88 7.80
CA THR A 264 15.62 -1.43 7.74
C THR A 264 16.32 -1.61 9.08
N ARG A 265 15.62 -1.41 10.20
CA ARG A 265 16.19 -1.60 11.54
C ARG A 265 16.40 -3.08 11.87
N ILE A 266 15.46 -3.94 11.54
CA ILE A 266 15.63 -5.39 11.70
C ILE A 266 16.84 -5.85 10.88
N ALA A 267 16.96 -5.40 9.63
CA ALA A 267 18.11 -5.72 8.78
C ALA A 267 19.42 -5.17 9.37
N GLN A 268 19.44 -3.94 9.88
CA GLN A 268 20.61 -3.36 10.56
C GLN A 268 21.02 -4.18 11.79
N VAL A 269 20.06 -4.60 12.62
CA VAL A 269 20.32 -5.44 13.81
C VAL A 269 20.85 -6.80 13.38
N MET A 270 20.24 -7.46 12.40
CA MET A 270 20.71 -8.75 11.88
C MET A 270 22.14 -8.66 11.34
N VAL A 271 22.43 -7.65 10.51
CA VAL A 271 23.77 -7.42 9.95
C VAL A 271 24.77 -7.08 11.06
N ALA A 272 24.39 -6.24 12.03
CA ALA A 272 25.25 -5.89 13.15
C ALA A 272 25.55 -7.10 14.05
N SER A 273 24.55 -7.95 14.32
CA SER A 273 24.70 -9.17 15.11
C SER A 273 25.58 -10.20 14.42
N VAL A 274 25.40 -10.43 13.11
CA VAL A 274 26.26 -11.34 12.33
C VAL A 274 27.71 -10.82 12.30
N ARG A 275 27.90 -9.52 12.06
CA ARG A 275 29.23 -8.90 12.05
C ARG A 275 29.93 -8.89 13.41
N LYS A 276 29.16 -8.80 14.51
CA LYS A 276 29.69 -8.78 15.88
C LYS A 276 29.66 -10.15 16.56
N SER A 277 29.33 -11.22 15.84
CA SER A 277 29.23 -12.59 16.38
C SER A 277 30.54 -13.12 16.98
N GLY A 278 31.69 -12.61 16.53
CA GLY A 278 33.02 -12.97 17.05
C GLY A 278 33.60 -12.02 18.11
N VAL A 279 32.85 -11.01 18.57
CA VAL A 279 33.36 -10.02 19.53
C VAL A 279 33.09 -10.49 20.96
N LYS A 280 34.10 -10.46 21.83
CA LYS A 280 33.94 -10.76 23.27
C LYS A 280 32.95 -9.77 23.89
N LEU A 281 31.91 -10.29 24.53
CA LEU A 281 30.91 -9.49 25.22
C LEU A 281 31.57 -8.69 26.36
N PRO A 282 31.34 -7.37 26.46
CA PRO A 282 31.80 -6.58 27.60
C PRO A 282 31.07 -7.05 28.88
N ALA A 283 31.78 -7.06 30.01
CA ALA A 283 31.27 -7.56 31.30
C ALA A 283 30.16 -6.67 31.92
N ASP A 284 30.00 -5.44 31.43
CA ASP A 284 29.04 -4.46 31.94
C ASP A 284 27.82 -4.33 31.01
N LYS A 285 26.63 -4.61 31.56
CA LYS A 285 25.35 -4.56 30.84
C LYS A 285 24.95 -3.14 30.42
N SER A 286 25.47 -2.11 31.09
CA SER A 286 25.20 -0.71 30.79
C SER A 286 25.81 -0.21 29.46
N MET A 287 26.74 -0.98 28.88
CA MET A 287 27.36 -0.69 27.59
C MET A 287 26.62 -1.32 26.39
N LEU A 288 25.57 -2.10 26.63
CA LEU A 288 24.65 -2.49 25.56
C LEU A 288 23.83 -1.28 25.10
N TYR A 289 23.52 -1.24 23.81
CA TYR A 289 22.76 -0.15 23.21
C TYR A 289 21.32 -0.15 23.76
N GLU A 290 21.10 0.63 24.81
CA GLU A 290 19.78 0.89 25.38
C GLU A 290 19.43 2.35 25.11
N ILE A 291 18.26 2.60 24.52
CA ILE A 291 17.83 3.97 24.20
C ILE A 291 17.31 4.59 25.50
N THR A 292 18.21 5.23 26.26
CA THR A 292 17.96 5.73 27.63
C THR A 292 17.26 7.09 27.71
N ARG A 293 16.62 7.63 26.66
CA ARG A 293 15.93 8.93 26.77
C ARG A 293 14.56 8.94 26.10
N GLU A 294 13.73 9.88 26.56
CA GLU A 294 12.31 10.11 26.25
C GLU A 294 11.96 10.25 24.75
N GLU A 295 12.96 10.31 23.87
CA GLU A 295 12.79 10.35 22.42
C GLU A 295 12.78 8.94 21.83
N SER A 296 11.79 8.65 20.97
CA SER A 296 11.77 7.37 20.28
C SER A 296 12.92 7.27 19.28
N ALA A 297 13.40 6.06 19.02
CA ALA A 297 14.37 5.76 17.96
C ALA A 297 13.89 6.17 16.55
N ILE A 298 12.62 6.52 16.41
CA ILE A 298 11.94 6.84 15.16
C ILE A 298 11.79 8.37 15.12
N ARG A 299 12.42 9.04 14.15
CA ARG A 299 12.21 10.48 13.96
C ARG A 299 10.73 10.71 13.60
N GLY A 300 9.94 11.24 14.53
CA GLY A 300 8.51 11.48 14.35
C GLY A 300 7.55 10.42 14.91
N SER A 301 8.04 9.35 15.57
CA SER A 301 7.17 8.50 16.40
C SER A 301 7.35 8.83 17.87
N ARG A 302 6.29 8.64 18.66
CA ARG A 302 6.37 8.64 20.13
C ARG A 302 6.77 7.24 20.62
N LYS A 303 7.45 7.17 21.77
CA LYS A 303 7.66 5.91 22.49
C LYS A 303 6.31 5.42 22.99
N MET A 304 5.96 4.16 22.72
CA MET A 304 4.76 3.55 23.31
C MET A 304 4.99 3.42 24.81
N ASP A 305 4.03 3.88 25.61
CA ASP A 305 4.10 3.72 27.07
C ASP A 305 4.13 2.24 27.42
N HIS A 306 4.92 1.89 28.44
CA HIS A 306 5.07 0.50 28.84
C HIS A 306 3.75 0.03 29.45
N THR A 307 3.10 -0.96 28.81
CA THR A 307 1.93 -1.61 29.41
C THR A 307 2.41 -2.68 30.38
N ASP A 308 2.16 -2.50 31.68
CA ASP A 308 2.54 -3.46 32.75
C ASP A 308 1.70 -4.75 32.76
N GLN A 309 0.86 -4.98 31.76
CA GLN A 309 -0.11 -6.09 31.73
C GLN A 309 0.52 -7.47 31.48
N LEU A 310 1.81 -7.55 31.16
CA LEU A 310 2.54 -8.81 30.93
C LEU A 310 3.62 -9.11 31.98
N MET A 311 3.70 -8.32 33.06
CA MET A 311 4.51 -8.66 34.23
C MET A 311 3.62 -9.24 35.34
N LYS A 312 3.19 -10.49 35.14
CA LYS A 312 2.72 -11.37 36.21
C LYS A 312 3.26 -12.77 35.99
#